data_AF-A0A542SHR5-F1
#
_entry.id   AF-A0A542SHR5-F1
#
_cell.length_a   1.000
_cell.length_b   1.000
_cell.length_c   1.000
_cell.angle_alpha   90.00
_cell.angle_beta   90.00
_cell.angle_gamma   90.00
#
_symmetry.space_group_name_H-M   'P 1'
#
loop_
_entity.id
_entity.type
_entity.pdbx_description
1 polymer ?
#
loop_
_entity_poly.entity_id
_entity_poly.type
_entity_poly.pdbx_seq_one_letter_code
_entity_poly.pdbx_strand_id
1 'polypeptide(L)'
;MIDVTYLKRLFLNRGEDLDIRLAEIGDLLEYGTHDPNDVITFTEHALDLAIAEENFDVKERLFYLLMNAVTYQGVARNVEWDPLADVLPTLDDAILDYALSILGCSKNRKFIKVMEPYLHSPNDSIRETAAEALEDINYNVEGSP
;
A
#
# COMPACT_ATOMS: atom_id res chain seq x y z
N MET A 1 7.17 -17.32 5.12
CA MET A 1 6.22 -17.47 4.00
C MET A 1 5.13 -16.44 4.24
N ILE A 2 4.89 -15.57 3.27
CA ILE A 2 3.76 -14.63 3.31
C ILE A 2 2.47 -15.45 3.20
N ASP A 3 1.58 -15.34 4.18
CA ASP A 3 0.39 -16.19 4.30
C ASP A 3 -0.80 -15.41 4.88
N VAL A 4 -1.89 -15.37 4.11
CA VAL A 4 -3.17 -14.76 4.51
C VAL A 4 -3.72 -15.41 5.78
N THR A 5 -3.56 -16.72 5.96
CA THR A 5 -4.03 -17.44 7.14
C THR A 5 -3.30 -16.98 8.39
N TYR A 6 -2.00 -16.75 8.30
CA TYR A 6 -1.20 -16.18 9.39
C TYR A 6 -1.69 -14.76 9.74
N LEU A 7 -1.85 -13.88 8.74
CA LEU A 7 -2.33 -12.51 8.97
C LEU A 7 -3.74 -12.50 9.61
N LYS A 8 -4.65 -13.34 9.13
CA LYS A 8 -5.99 -13.49 9.73
C LYS A 8 -5.92 -13.90 11.20
N ARG A 9 -5.09 -14.90 11.52
CA ARG A 9 -4.93 -15.38 12.91
C ARG A 9 -4.32 -14.32 13.80
N LEU A 10 -3.40 -13.52 13.26
CA LEU A 10 -2.79 -12.41 13.97
C LEU A 10 -3.83 -11.36 14.37
N PHE A 11 -4.72 -10.96 13.45
CA PHE A 11 -5.78 -9.99 13.75
C PHE A 11 -6.91 -10.56 14.62
N LEU A 12 -7.25 -11.85 14.46
CA LEU A 12 -8.24 -12.53 15.32
C LEU A 12 -7.77 -12.62 16.78
N ASN A 13 -6.46 -12.73 17.01
CA ASN A 13 -5.86 -12.84 18.34
C ASN A 13 -4.96 -11.65 18.65
N ARG A 14 -5.34 -10.44 18.18
CA ARG A 14 -4.49 -9.25 18.33
C ARG A 14 -4.13 -9.02 19.80
N GLY A 15 -2.83 -9.09 20.07
CA GLY A 15 -2.24 -8.91 21.39
C GLY A 15 -1.17 -7.81 21.38
N GLU A 16 -0.45 -7.67 22.49
CA GLU A 16 0.61 -6.67 22.64
C GLU A 16 1.78 -6.87 21.65
N ASP A 17 1.89 -8.06 21.04
CA ASP A 17 2.94 -8.41 20.09
C ASP A 17 2.56 -8.18 18.61
N LEU A 18 1.38 -7.60 18.34
CA LEU A 18 0.92 -7.33 16.97
C LEU A 18 1.95 -6.53 16.17
N ASP A 19 2.47 -5.45 16.75
CA ASP A 19 3.45 -4.57 16.09
C ASP A 19 4.73 -5.33 15.70
N ILE A 20 5.27 -6.13 16.61
CA ILE A 20 6.47 -6.97 16.35
C ILE A 20 6.21 -7.93 15.20
N ARG A 21 5.05 -8.59 15.19
CA ARG A 21 4.71 -9.57 14.14
C ARG A 21 4.45 -8.91 12.79
N LEU A 22 3.89 -7.70 12.76
CA LEU A 22 3.78 -6.92 11.53
C LEU A 22 5.17 -6.53 11.02
N ALA A 23 6.09 -6.11 11.89
CA ALA A 23 7.48 -5.84 11.50
C ALA A 23 8.18 -7.07 10.89
N GLU A 24 8.02 -8.25 11.50
CA GLU A 24 8.55 -9.51 10.95
C GLU A 24 8.00 -9.83 9.55
N ILE A 25 6.72 -9.53 9.29
CA ILE A 25 6.13 -9.67 7.95
C ILE A 25 6.74 -8.65 6.99
N GLY A 26 7.01 -7.44 7.45
CA GLY A 26 7.69 -6.39 6.67
C GLY A 26 9.07 -6.83 6.19
N ASP A 27 9.87 -7.41 7.08
CA ASP A 27 11.18 -7.99 6.74
C ASP A 27 11.05 -9.12 5.72
N LEU A 28 10.03 -9.98 5.86
CA LEU A 28 9.78 -11.03 4.89
C LEU A 28 9.43 -10.44 3.51
N LEU A 29 8.63 -9.38 3.43
CA LEU A 29 8.31 -8.72 2.17
C LEU A 29 9.52 -7.99 1.57
N GLU A 30 10.44 -7.48 2.38
CA GLU A 30 11.61 -6.75 1.87
C GLU A 30 12.71 -7.70 1.38
N TYR A 31 13.04 -8.73 2.17
CA TYR A 31 14.21 -9.58 1.93
C TYR A 31 13.88 -10.99 1.43
N GLY A 32 12.62 -11.41 1.51
CA GLY A 32 12.19 -12.75 1.13
C GLY A 32 11.90 -12.89 -0.36
N THR A 33 12.08 -14.11 -0.87
CA THR A 33 11.55 -14.53 -2.18
C THR A 33 10.29 -15.35 -1.96
N HIS A 34 9.16 -14.85 -2.47
CA HIS A 34 7.85 -15.50 -2.32
C HIS A 34 7.19 -15.73 -3.68
N ASP A 35 6.16 -16.56 -3.72
CA ASP A 35 5.32 -16.68 -4.91
C ASP A 35 4.55 -15.37 -5.13
N PRO A 36 4.59 -14.78 -6.34
CA PRO A 36 3.87 -13.53 -6.60
C PRO A 36 2.37 -13.60 -6.34
N ASN A 37 1.71 -14.74 -6.56
CA ASN A 37 0.27 -14.88 -6.32
C ASN A 37 -0.05 -14.88 -4.82
N ASP A 38 0.83 -15.49 -4.01
CA ASP A 38 0.69 -15.47 -2.55
C ASP A 38 0.85 -14.04 -2.02
N VAL A 39 1.82 -13.28 -2.55
CA VAL A 39 2.00 -11.87 -2.17
C VAL A 39 0.82 -11.03 -2.61
N ILE A 40 0.31 -11.18 -3.85
CA ILE A 40 -0.88 -10.47 -4.32
C ILE A 40 -2.08 -10.72 -3.40
N THR A 41 -2.38 -11.99 -3.11
CA THR A 41 -3.51 -12.37 -2.25
C THR A 41 -3.34 -11.83 -0.83
N PHE A 42 -2.11 -11.85 -0.31
CA PHE A 42 -1.78 -11.24 0.96
C PHE A 42 -1.99 -9.73 0.95
N THR A 43 -1.51 -9.03 -0.09
CA THR A 43 -1.60 -7.57 -0.22
C THR A 43 -3.07 -7.13 -0.31
N GLU A 44 -3.90 -7.83 -1.09
CA GLU A 44 -5.34 -7.57 -1.14
C GLU A 44 -6.00 -7.73 0.23
N HIS A 45 -5.66 -8.80 0.95
CA HIS A 45 -6.22 -8.99 2.29
C HIS A 45 -5.72 -7.97 3.32
N ALA A 46 -4.43 -7.60 3.25
CA ALA A 46 -3.85 -6.57 4.10
C ALA A 46 -4.47 -5.20 3.81
N LEU A 47 -4.83 -4.91 2.56
CA LEU A 47 -5.53 -3.69 2.17
C LEU A 47 -6.92 -3.62 2.81
N ASP A 48 -7.69 -4.70 2.73
CA ASP A 48 -9.02 -4.77 3.38
C ASP A 48 -8.91 -4.48 4.90
N LEU A 49 -7.91 -5.06 5.56
CA LEU A 49 -7.64 -4.83 6.98
C LEU A 49 -7.21 -3.37 7.23
N ALA A 50 -6.35 -2.81 6.40
CA ALA A 50 -5.83 -1.45 6.55
C ALA A 50 -6.94 -0.40 6.43
N ILE A 51 -7.86 -0.60 5.47
CA ILE A 51 -9.01 0.28 5.27
C ILE A 51 -9.94 0.20 6.48
N ALA A 52 -10.21 -1.00 7.00
CA ALA A 52 -11.14 -1.24 8.10
C ALA A 52 -10.59 -0.91 9.50
N GLU A 53 -9.28 -0.81 9.67
CA GLU A 53 -8.67 -0.54 10.98
C GLU A 53 -9.01 0.88 11.47
N GLU A 54 -9.25 1.03 12.77
CA GLU A 54 -9.55 2.33 13.40
C GLU A 54 -8.37 2.84 14.22
N ASN A 55 -7.52 1.94 14.71
CA ASN A 55 -6.30 2.30 15.42
C ASN A 55 -5.26 2.84 14.42
N PHE A 56 -4.91 4.12 14.57
CA PHE A 56 -3.97 4.80 13.69
C PHE A 56 -2.62 4.08 13.56
N ASP A 57 -2.02 3.68 14.68
CA ASP A 57 -0.70 3.03 14.68
C ASP A 57 -0.74 1.69 13.92
N VAL A 58 -1.79 0.90 14.12
CA VAL A 58 -1.96 -0.37 13.39
C VAL A 58 -2.25 -0.13 11.90
N LYS A 59 -3.08 0.87 11.58
CA LYS A 59 -3.36 1.26 10.20
C LYS A 59 -2.09 1.68 9.48
N GLU A 60 -1.28 2.55 10.08
CA GLU A 60 -0.01 3.01 9.52
C GLU A 60 0.92 1.82 9.26
N ARG A 61 1.03 0.88 10.19
CA ARG A 61 1.83 -0.34 10.01
C ARG A 61 1.34 -1.21 8.86
N LEU A 62 0.03 -1.34 8.68
CA LEU A 62 -0.54 -2.06 7.54
C LEU A 62 -0.23 -1.36 6.22
N PHE A 63 -0.35 -0.03 6.15
CA PHE A 63 0.03 0.74 4.95
C PHE A 63 1.52 0.65 4.64
N TYR A 64 2.37 0.63 5.66
CA TYR A 64 3.79 0.37 5.51
C TYR A 64 4.05 -1.03 4.90
N LEU A 65 3.32 -2.07 5.35
CA LEU A 65 3.40 -3.40 4.73
C LEU A 65 2.96 -3.42 3.27
N LEU A 66 1.88 -2.72 2.93
CA LEU A 66 1.44 -2.58 1.55
C LEU A 66 2.52 -1.93 0.69
N MET A 67 3.18 -0.89 1.21
CA MET A 67 4.30 -0.23 0.53
C MET A 67 5.48 -1.20 0.34
N ASN A 68 5.85 -1.99 1.34
CA ASN A 68 6.91 -2.99 1.19
C ASN A 68 6.57 -4.04 0.10
N ALA A 69 5.33 -4.53 0.06
CA ALA A 69 4.90 -5.46 -0.98
C ALA A 69 5.02 -4.83 -2.38
N VAL A 70 4.57 -3.58 -2.52
CA VAL A 70 4.65 -2.83 -3.78
C VAL A 70 6.09 -2.59 -4.22
N THR A 71 6.95 -2.12 -3.32
CA THR A 71 8.34 -1.74 -3.60
C THR A 71 9.23 -2.95 -3.86
N TYR A 72 9.16 -3.97 -3.01
CA TYR A 72 10.15 -5.05 -3.01
C TYR A 72 9.67 -6.32 -3.71
N GLN A 73 8.36 -6.55 -3.76
CA GLN A 73 7.78 -7.73 -4.42
C GLN A 73 7.16 -7.40 -5.79
N GLY A 74 7.05 -6.12 -6.16
CA GLY A 74 6.63 -5.69 -7.49
C GLY A 74 5.19 -6.02 -7.85
N VAL A 75 4.31 -6.21 -6.86
CA VAL A 75 2.92 -6.68 -7.06
C VAL A 75 1.93 -5.58 -7.44
N ALA A 76 2.35 -4.30 -7.42
CA ALA A 76 1.45 -3.15 -7.54
C ALA A 76 0.55 -3.17 -8.78
N ARG A 77 1.05 -3.71 -9.91
CA ARG A 77 0.29 -3.79 -11.17
C ARG A 77 -0.79 -4.89 -11.17
N ASN A 78 -0.76 -5.79 -10.20
CA ASN A 78 -1.57 -7.01 -10.17
C ASN A 78 -2.56 -7.07 -9.00
N VAL A 79 -2.56 -6.06 -8.12
CA VAL A 79 -3.50 -5.91 -7.01
C VAL A 79 -4.65 -4.99 -7.44
N GLU A 80 -5.88 -5.29 -7.00
CA GLU A 80 -7.02 -4.38 -7.20
C GLU A 80 -7.02 -3.25 -6.16
N TRP A 81 -6.80 -2.02 -6.63
CA TRP A 81 -6.67 -0.83 -5.78
C TRP A 81 -7.90 0.09 -5.78
N ASP A 82 -9.00 -0.27 -6.47
CA ASP A 82 -10.25 0.49 -6.40
C ASP A 82 -10.72 0.77 -4.95
N PRO A 83 -10.67 -0.21 -4.02
CA PRO A 83 -11.03 0.07 -2.63
C PRO A 83 -10.15 1.15 -1.96
N LEU A 84 -8.87 1.22 -2.32
CA LEU A 84 -7.96 2.24 -1.80
C LEU A 84 -8.30 3.63 -2.37
N ALA A 85 -8.57 3.70 -3.66
CA ALA A 85 -8.96 4.93 -4.34
C ALA A 85 -10.25 5.53 -3.75
N ASP A 86 -11.22 4.69 -3.42
CA ASP A 86 -12.51 5.11 -2.86
C ASP A 86 -12.39 5.76 -1.48
N VAL A 87 -11.35 5.42 -0.70
CA VAL A 87 -11.17 5.90 0.67
C VAL A 87 -10.17 7.04 0.82
N LEU A 88 -9.43 7.43 -0.24
CA LEU A 88 -8.41 8.49 -0.15
C LEU A 88 -8.88 9.77 0.57
N PRO A 89 -10.12 10.30 0.35
CA PRO A 89 -10.56 11.53 0.99
C PRO A 89 -10.75 11.42 2.51
N THR A 90 -10.71 10.20 3.05
CA THR A 90 -10.93 9.89 4.47
C THR A 90 -9.64 9.61 5.24
N LEU A 91 -8.51 9.49 4.53
CA LEU A 91 -7.22 9.13 5.12
C LEU A 91 -6.56 10.36 5.74
N ASP A 92 -5.96 10.17 6.92
CA ASP A 92 -5.03 11.15 7.49
C ASP A 92 -3.79 11.30 6.59
N ASP A 93 -3.15 12.47 6.61
CA ASP A 93 -2.03 12.80 5.72
C ASP A 93 -0.91 11.73 5.71
N ALA A 94 -0.53 11.21 6.89
CA ALA A 94 0.50 10.16 6.97
C ALA A 94 0.13 8.89 6.21
N ILE A 95 -1.16 8.52 6.20
CA ILE A 95 -1.66 7.33 5.50
C ILE A 95 -1.90 7.64 4.02
N LEU A 96 -2.35 8.86 3.72
CA LEU A 96 -2.58 9.36 2.37
C LEU A 96 -1.30 9.35 1.54
N ASP A 97 -0.16 9.66 2.16
CA ASP A 97 1.16 9.60 1.53
C ASP A 97 1.48 8.20 0.96
N TYR A 98 1.34 7.16 1.80
CA TYR A 98 1.46 5.77 1.35
C TYR A 98 0.46 5.43 0.24
N ALA A 99 -0.80 5.83 0.42
CA ALA A 99 -1.87 5.51 -0.51
C ALA A 99 -1.62 6.07 -1.92
N LEU A 100 -1.21 7.34 -2.01
CA LEU A 100 -0.87 7.98 -3.29
C LEU A 100 0.32 7.29 -3.95
N SER A 101 1.38 7.00 -3.20
CA SER A 101 2.56 6.29 -3.68
C SER A 101 2.21 4.90 -4.25
N ILE A 102 1.38 4.14 -3.53
CA ILE A 102 0.90 2.81 -3.97
C ILE A 102 0.10 2.92 -5.28
N LEU A 103 -0.82 3.88 -5.38
CA LEU A 103 -1.60 4.09 -6.59
C LEU A 103 -0.72 4.52 -7.78
N GLY A 104 0.30 5.35 -7.55
CA GLY A 104 1.31 5.68 -8.55
C GLY A 104 2.08 4.44 -9.05
N CYS A 105 2.50 3.58 -8.12
CA CYS A 105 3.20 2.33 -8.42
C CYS A 105 2.35 1.32 -9.21
N SER A 106 1.01 1.37 -9.08
CA SER A 106 0.11 0.49 -9.84
C SER A 106 0.22 0.67 -11.36
N LYS A 107 0.72 1.84 -11.81
CA LYS A 107 0.75 2.26 -13.22
C LYS A 107 -0.64 2.21 -13.89
N ASN A 108 -1.72 2.21 -13.11
CA ASN A 108 -3.09 2.15 -13.60
C ASN A 108 -3.71 3.55 -13.74
N ARG A 109 -3.65 4.08 -14.97
CA ARG A 109 -4.09 5.45 -15.29
C ARG A 109 -5.55 5.78 -14.92
N LYS A 110 -6.39 4.79 -14.58
CA LYS A 110 -7.73 5.02 -14.02
C LYS A 110 -7.69 5.90 -12.77
N PHE A 111 -6.61 5.83 -11.99
CA PHE A 111 -6.46 6.57 -10.73
C PHE A 111 -5.99 8.02 -10.89
N ILE A 112 -5.60 8.47 -12.08
CA ILE A 112 -5.11 9.85 -12.28
C ILE A 112 -6.12 10.89 -11.75
N LYS A 113 -7.38 10.74 -12.14
CA LYS A 113 -8.43 11.71 -11.76
C LYS A 113 -8.72 11.75 -10.26
N VAL A 114 -8.52 10.64 -9.55
CA VAL A 114 -8.72 10.61 -8.09
C VAL A 114 -7.52 11.20 -7.35
N MET A 115 -6.32 11.13 -7.93
CA MET A 115 -5.09 11.69 -7.35
C MET A 115 -4.88 13.19 -7.66
N GLU A 116 -5.36 13.68 -8.81
CA GLU A 116 -5.21 15.08 -9.24
C GLU A 116 -5.58 16.14 -8.19
N PRO A 117 -6.68 16.02 -7.41
CA PRO A 117 -7.02 17.01 -6.38
C PRO A 117 -5.92 17.22 -5.33
N TYR A 118 -5.11 16.20 -5.05
CA TYR A 118 -4.08 16.24 -4.01
C TYR A 118 -2.85 17.09 -4.41
N LEU A 119 -2.70 17.44 -5.69
CA LEU A 119 -1.73 18.46 -6.15
C LEU A 119 -1.99 19.85 -5.55
N HIS A 120 -3.18 20.07 -4.98
CA HIS A 120 -3.58 21.32 -4.34
C HIS A 120 -3.81 21.16 -2.83
N SER A 121 -3.29 20.08 -2.23
CA SER A 121 -3.38 19.86 -0.78
C SER A 121 -2.76 21.02 0.00
N PRO A 122 -3.34 21.43 1.15
CA PRO A 122 -2.70 22.39 2.04
C PRO A 122 -1.40 21.86 2.67
N ASN A 123 -1.21 20.53 2.68
CA ASN A 123 0.01 19.89 3.16
C ASN A 123 1.02 19.75 2.00
N ASP A 124 2.20 20.34 2.17
CA ASP A 124 3.27 20.36 1.18
C ASP A 124 3.75 18.96 0.81
N SER A 125 3.91 18.07 1.80
CA SER A 125 4.32 16.67 1.59
C SER A 125 3.33 15.94 0.69
N ILE A 126 2.02 16.13 0.92
CA ILE A 126 0.98 15.49 0.11
C ILE A 126 0.98 16.00 -1.33
N ARG A 127 1.28 17.29 -1.55
CA ARG A 127 1.40 17.81 -2.92
C ARG A 127 2.58 17.19 -3.65
N GLU A 128 3.72 17.04 -2.97
CA GLU A 128 4.92 16.40 -3.52
C GLU A 128 4.62 14.94 -3.87
N THR A 129 4.10 14.16 -2.93
CA THR A 129 3.75 12.75 -3.14
C THR A 129 2.70 12.56 -4.24
N ALA A 130 1.70 13.43 -4.34
CA ALA A 130 0.73 13.39 -5.44
C ALA A 130 1.37 13.66 -6.80
N ALA A 131 2.31 14.59 -6.88
CA ALA A 131 3.03 14.90 -8.11
C ALA A 131 3.91 13.72 -8.54
N GLU A 132 4.66 13.14 -7.60
CA GLU A 132 5.49 11.95 -7.84
C GLU A 132 4.64 10.75 -8.27
N ALA A 133 3.54 10.47 -7.58
CA ALA A 133 2.62 9.39 -7.95
C ALA A 133 2.04 9.56 -9.36
N LEU A 134 1.72 10.80 -9.76
CA LEU A 134 1.22 11.12 -11.10
C LEU A 134 2.31 11.04 -12.19
N GLU A 135 3.56 11.37 -11.86
CA GLU A 135 4.69 11.10 -12.74
C GLU A 135 4.87 9.60 -12.91
N ASP A 136 4.89 8.87 -11.79
CA ASP A 136 5.04 7.43 -11.75
C ASP A 136 3.98 6.73 -12.59
N ILE A 137 2.70 7.06 -12.40
CA ILE A 137 1.61 6.38 -13.09
C ILE A 137 1.65 6.57 -14.61
N ASN A 138 2.29 7.65 -15.09
CA ASN A 138 2.50 7.93 -16.49
C ASN A 138 3.86 7.44 -17.01
N TYR A 139 4.78 7.07 -16.12
CA TYR A 139 6.07 6.53 -16.47
C TYR A 139 5.94 5.12 -17.06
N ASN A 140 5.96 5.05 -18.39
CA ASN A 140 6.21 3.81 -19.11
C ASN A 140 7.72 3.65 -19.24
N VAL A 141 8.24 2.49 -18.85
CA VAL A 141 9.60 2.10 -19.25
C VAL A 141 9.56 1.95 -20.77
N GLU A 142 9.89 3.00 -21.52
CA GLU A 142 10.40 2.84 -22.87
C GLU A 142 11.64 1.95 -22.78
N GLY A 143 11.68 0.91 -23.62
CA GLY A 143 12.55 -0.25 -23.47
C GLY A 143 13.98 0.08 -23.02
N SER A 144 14.44 -0.65 -22.00
CA SER A 144 15.88 -0.80 -21.80
C SER A 144 16.48 -1.46 -23.05
N PRO A 145 17.61 -0.95 -23.58
CA PRO A 145 18.28 -1.50 -24.74
C PRO A 145 18.75 -2.94 -24.56
#